data_AF-A0A7L3C9K0-F1
#
_entry.id   AF-A0A7L3C9K0-F1
#
_cell.length_a   1.000
_cell.length_b   1.000
_cell.length_c   1.000
_cell.angle_alpha   90.00
_cell.angle_beta   90.00
_cell.angle_gamma   90.00
#
_symmetry.space_group_name_H-M   'P 1'
#
loop_
_entity.id
_entity.type
_entity.pdbx_description
1 polymer ?
#
loop_
_entity_poly.entity_id
_entity_poly.type
_entity_poly.pdbx_seq_one_letter_code
_entity_poly.pdbx_strand_id
1 'polypeptide(L)'
;MAGPAALLVSIRHQAAALCTLQAAAGPHPPRSPPQPSHIQPFSAGRSGPAGQSPGEETEVSGPGGAQELEEERKAPGKSPKEGEESGDLSSLSPGEPSPERLARPGLARQETLREMALRSKMSRLIEATSRFVQVEQTLLLPLLQQHPLPLHPKDSIEFRNICSHMALQREGQQFERDLHEAHQCLKTIIEKLICSLAVFPSDSYIPVRSALRQILQNLLAM
;
A
#
# COMPACT_ATOMS: atom_id res chain seq x y z
N MET A 1 3.02 3.66 -35.09
CA MET A 1 1.95 4.56 -34.57
C MET A 1 0.97 3.74 -33.76
N ALA A 2 0.44 4.28 -32.66
CA ALA A 2 -0.52 3.56 -31.83
C ALA A 2 -1.95 3.85 -32.31
N GLY A 3 -2.71 2.80 -32.63
CA GLY A 3 -4.09 2.93 -33.09
C GLY A 3 -5.11 2.98 -31.93
N PRO A 4 -6.42 3.10 -32.23
CA PRO A 4 -7.49 3.08 -31.22
C PRO A 4 -7.42 1.91 -30.23
N ALA A 5 -6.96 0.73 -30.68
CA ALA A 5 -6.77 -0.45 -29.83
C ALA A 5 -5.79 -0.18 -28.66
N ALA A 6 -4.73 0.59 -28.88
CA ALA A 6 -3.77 0.94 -27.84
C ALA A 6 -4.37 1.90 -26.80
N LEU A 7 -5.25 2.81 -27.21
CA LEU A 7 -6.01 3.64 -26.29
C LEU A 7 -7.01 2.81 -25.49
N LEU A 8 -7.75 1.89 -26.12
CA LEU A 8 -8.67 1.01 -25.41
C LEU A 8 -7.97 0.16 -24.34
N VAL A 9 -6.73 -0.26 -24.59
CA VAL A 9 -5.86 -0.91 -23.58
C VAL A 9 -5.49 0.09 -22.47
N SER A 10 -5.07 1.32 -22.81
CA SER A 10 -4.79 2.40 -21.84
C SER A 10 -5.99 2.66 -20.91
N ILE A 11 -7.17 2.95 -21.47
CA ILE A 11 -8.42 3.19 -20.76
C ILE A 11 -8.74 2.04 -19.81
N ARG A 12 -8.58 0.78 -20.24
CA ARG A 12 -8.84 -0.39 -19.40
C ARG A 12 -7.88 -0.46 -18.20
N HIS A 13 -6.59 -0.13 -18.39
CA HIS A 13 -5.64 -0.11 -17.28
C HIS A 13 -5.90 1.04 -16.31
N GLN A 14 -6.23 2.24 -16.81
CA GLN A 14 -6.56 3.40 -15.98
C GLN A 14 -7.89 3.21 -15.22
N ALA A 15 -8.91 2.63 -15.85
CA ALA A 15 -10.18 2.30 -15.19
C ALA A 15 -9.98 1.24 -14.09
N ALA A 16 -9.17 0.20 -14.34
CA ALA A 16 -8.80 -0.76 -13.31
C ALA A 16 -8.02 -0.09 -12.17
N ALA A 17 -7.07 0.80 -12.48
CA ALA A 17 -6.35 1.59 -11.49
C ALA A 17 -7.30 2.44 -10.64
N LEU A 18 -8.28 3.13 -11.26
CA LEU A 18 -9.30 3.94 -10.57
C LEU A 18 -10.13 3.10 -9.59
N CYS A 19 -10.62 1.93 -10.00
CA CYS A 19 -11.34 1.02 -9.10
C CYS A 19 -10.47 0.58 -7.92
N THR A 20 -9.19 0.29 -8.18
CA THR A 20 -8.21 -0.07 -7.15
C THR A 20 -7.94 1.09 -6.17
N LEU A 21 -7.79 2.32 -6.67
CA LEU A 21 -7.65 3.52 -5.82
C LEU A 21 -8.90 3.74 -4.95
N GLN A 22 -10.09 3.63 -5.52
CA GLN A 22 -11.36 3.77 -4.80
C GLN A 22 -11.50 2.71 -3.69
N ALA A 23 -11.10 1.46 -3.96
CA ALA A 23 -11.07 0.39 -2.96
C ALA A 23 -10.05 0.67 -1.84
N ALA A 24 -8.86 1.18 -2.17
CA ALA A 24 -7.83 1.53 -1.20
C ALA A 24 -8.22 2.74 -0.31
N ALA A 25 -9.02 3.68 -0.83
CA ALA A 25 -9.53 4.82 -0.07
C ALA A 25 -10.78 4.51 0.79
N GLY A 26 -11.38 3.32 0.64
CA GLY A 26 -12.60 2.92 1.34
C GLY A 26 -12.40 2.66 2.84
N PRO A 27 -13.46 2.80 3.67
CA PRO A 27 -13.39 2.41 5.09
C PRO A 27 -13.05 0.93 5.24
N HIS A 28 -12.15 0.59 6.16
CA HIS A 28 -11.80 -0.81 6.39
C HIS A 28 -12.98 -1.59 7.01
N PRO A 29 -13.29 -2.81 6.51
CA PRO A 29 -13.95 -3.79 7.35
C PRO A 29 -13.02 -4.13 8.54
N PRO A 30 -13.55 -4.35 9.75
CA PRO A 30 -12.73 -4.71 10.90
C PRO A 30 -11.93 -5.98 10.59
N ARG A 31 -10.61 -5.88 10.71
CA ARG A 31 -9.68 -6.98 10.45
C ARG A 31 -9.91 -8.05 11.51
N SER A 32 -10.59 -9.14 11.14
CA SER A 32 -10.73 -10.31 12.01
C SER A 32 -9.34 -10.74 12.50
N PRO A 33 -9.14 -10.98 13.81
CA PRO A 33 -7.85 -11.44 14.31
C PRO A 33 -7.50 -12.78 13.68
N PRO A 34 -6.20 -13.06 13.41
CA PRO A 34 -5.78 -14.37 12.95
C PRO A 34 -6.19 -15.40 14.02
N GLN A 35 -6.92 -16.44 13.60
CA GLN A 35 -7.29 -17.51 14.52
C GLN A 35 -6.03 -18.19 15.07
N PRO A 36 -5.98 -18.48 16.38
CA PRO A 36 -4.85 -19.19 16.96
C PRO A 36 -4.75 -20.58 16.34
N SER A 37 -3.54 -20.98 15.98
CA SER A 37 -3.23 -22.30 15.44
C SER A 37 -3.66 -23.38 16.41
N HIS A 38 -4.46 -24.33 15.93
CA HIS A 38 -4.98 -25.42 16.74
C HIS A 38 -3.86 -26.41 17.07
N ILE A 39 -3.23 -26.22 18.24
CA ILE A 39 -2.35 -27.23 18.83
C ILE A 39 -3.24 -28.42 19.22
N GLN A 40 -2.92 -29.62 18.73
CA GLN A 40 -3.40 -30.87 19.32
C GLN A 40 -2.22 -31.62 19.94
N PRO A 41 -2.38 -32.18 21.15
CA PRO A 41 -1.29 -32.84 21.84
C PRO A 41 -1.05 -34.27 21.32
N PHE A 42 0.17 -34.73 21.58
CA PHE A 42 0.70 -36.07 21.35
C PHE A 42 -0.29 -37.22 21.63
N SER A 43 -0.29 -38.21 20.73
CA SER A 43 -0.67 -39.59 21.04
C SER A 43 0.50 -40.52 20.74
N ALA A 44 1.02 -41.19 21.78
CA ALA A 44 2.07 -42.18 21.62
C ALA A 44 1.48 -43.52 21.16
N GLY A 45 2.02 -44.09 20.07
CA GLY A 45 1.47 -45.28 19.41
C GLY A 45 2.52 -46.08 18.64
N ARG A 46 3.41 -46.73 19.37
CA ARG A 46 4.57 -47.53 18.93
C ARG A 46 4.22 -48.66 17.95
N SER A 47 4.88 -48.73 16.77
CA SER A 47 5.52 -49.95 16.20
C SER A 47 6.21 -49.67 14.84
N GLY A 48 7.42 -50.22 14.64
CA GLY A 48 8.09 -50.35 13.32
C GLY A 48 7.92 -51.77 12.74
N PRO A 49 8.82 -52.31 11.88
CA PRO A 49 10.15 -51.76 11.49
C PRO A 49 10.55 -51.91 9.99
N ALA A 50 11.78 -51.47 9.69
CA ALA A 50 12.73 -52.01 8.69
C ALA A 50 12.38 -52.02 7.17
N GLY A 51 13.07 -51.15 6.44
CA GLY A 51 13.43 -51.28 5.01
C GLY A 51 14.84 -50.72 4.80
N GLN A 52 15.66 -51.31 3.93
CA GLN A 52 17.13 -51.18 3.97
C GLN A 52 17.70 -50.17 2.94
N SER A 53 18.91 -49.66 3.27
CA SER A 53 19.86 -48.91 2.41
C SER A 53 20.45 -49.81 1.29
N PRO A 54 21.38 -49.38 0.40
CA PRO A 54 22.05 -48.07 0.28
C PRO A 54 22.10 -47.45 -1.14
N GLY A 55 22.68 -46.25 -1.26
CA GLY A 55 23.03 -45.60 -2.53
C GLY A 55 24.01 -44.44 -2.27
N GLU A 56 25.27 -44.64 -2.63
CA GLU A 56 26.43 -43.93 -2.06
C GLU A 56 26.90 -42.70 -2.87
N GLU A 57 27.39 -41.72 -2.10
CA GLU A 57 28.34 -40.61 -2.38
C GLU A 57 28.78 -40.18 -3.80
N THR A 58 28.88 -38.85 -3.99
CA THR A 58 30.18 -38.17 -4.18
C THR A 58 30.03 -36.66 -3.91
N GLU A 59 30.78 -36.15 -2.93
CA GLU A 59 30.98 -34.71 -2.68
C GLU A 59 32.12 -34.15 -3.56
N VAL A 60 32.16 -32.83 -3.76
CA VAL A 60 33.44 -32.11 -3.62
C VAL A 60 33.27 -30.66 -3.16
N SER A 61 34.24 -30.24 -2.33
CA SER A 61 34.47 -28.94 -1.69
C SER A 61 34.50 -27.74 -2.66
N GLY A 62 34.46 -26.47 -2.20
CA GLY A 62 34.80 -25.97 -0.88
C GLY A 62 34.62 -24.44 -0.68
N PRO A 63 35.20 -23.84 0.39
CA PRO A 63 34.57 -22.71 1.08
C PRO A 63 35.40 -21.40 1.16
N GLY A 64 34.77 -20.35 1.73
CA GLY A 64 35.44 -19.14 2.26
C GLY A 64 34.43 -18.00 2.49
N GLY A 65 34.41 -17.28 3.61
CA GLY A 65 35.19 -17.41 4.85
C GLY A 65 34.51 -16.64 6.01
N ALA A 66 34.90 -16.94 7.25
CA ALA A 66 34.26 -16.43 8.48
C ALA A 66 34.99 -15.24 9.11
N GLN A 67 34.24 -14.40 9.86
CA GLN A 67 34.63 -13.57 11.03
C GLN A 67 33.30 -13.36 11.81
N GLU A 68 32.99 -13.90 13.01
CA GLU A 68 33.64 -13.73 14.34
C GLU A 68 33.94 -12.24 14.60
N LEU A 69 33.25 -11.48 15.47
CA LEU A 69 32.56 -11.73 16.75
C LEU A 69 33.51 -12.15 17.88
N GLU A 70 34.13 -11.15 18.53
CA GLU A 70 34.25 -10.97 19.99
C GLU A 70 35.18 -9.77 20.30
N GLU A 71 34.78 -8.87 21.20
CA GLU A 71 35.63 -8.56 22.36
C GLU A 71 34.75 -8.12 23.56
N GLU A 72 35.00 -8.75 24.70
CA GLU A 72 34.28 -8.64 25.97
C GLU A 72 35.03 -7.68 26.94
N ARG A 73 34.41 -7.32 28.09
CA ARG A 73 35.02 -6.79 29.35
C ARG A 73 35.13 -5.24 29.45
N LYS A 74 35.06 -4.55 30.61
CA LYS A 74 34.77 -4.86 32.05
C LYS A 74 34.51 -3.51 32.80
N ALA A 75 34.08 -3.41 34.08
CA ALA A 75 33.66 -4.40 35.09
C ALA A 75 32.42 -3.96 35.95
N PRO A 76 32.47 -3.42 37.20
CA PRO A 76 31.61 -4.04 38.24
C PRO A 76 30.81 -3.13 39.21
N GLY A 77 29.58 -3.58 39.49
CA GLY A 77 29.04 -3.84 40.84
C GLY A 77 28.76 -2.68 41.83
N LYS A 78 27.50 -2.64 42.35
CA LYS A 78 27.17 -2.77 43.80
C LYS A 78 25.67 -2.65 44.08
N SER A 79 25.11 -3.71 44.65
CA SER A 79 24.07 -3.68 45.71
C SER A 79 24.77 -3.91 47.06
N PRO A 80 24.14 -3.87 48.26
CA PRO A 80 22.72 -3.75 48.62
C PRO A 80 22.48 -2.49 49.51
N LYS A 81 21.54 -2.35 50.46
CA LYS A 81 20.63 -3.27 51.18
C LYS A 81 19.37 -2.55 51.70
N GLU A 82 18.46 -3.38 52.22
CA GLU A 82 17.27 -3.19 53.07
C GLU A 82 17.06 -1.90 53.89
N GLY A 83 15.78 -1.59 54.09
CA GLY A 83 15.24 -0.67 55.09
C GLY A 83 13.72 -0.90 55.24
N GLU A 84 13.33 -1.85 56.07
CA GLU A 84 11.93 -2.10 56.44
C GLU A 84 11.42 -0.98 57.35
N GLU A 85 10.21 -0.47 57.10
CA GLU A 85 9.39 0.12 58.16
C GLU A 85 7.94 -0.37 58.02
N SER A 86 7.48 -1.05 59.07
CA SER A 86 6.14 -1.62 59.18
C SER A 86 5.22 -0.62 59.89
N GLY A 87 4.10 -0.27 59.24
CA GLY A 87 3.03 0.55 59.82
C GLY A 87 1.69 -0.16 59.63
N ASP A 88 1.12 -0.64 60.73
CA ASP A 88 -0.04 -1.54 60.76
C ASP A 88 -1.36 -0.81 61.14
N LEU A 89 -2.48 -1.51 60.92
CA LEU A 89 -3.82 -1.34 61.48
C LEU A 89 -4.83 -0.38 60.83
N SER A 90 -5.77 -1.05 60.15
CA SER A 90 -7.23 -0.95 60.38
C SER A 90 -8.05 0.21 59.79
N SER A 91 -8.94 -0.15 58.87
CA SER A 91 -10.35 0.29 58.83
C SER A 91 -11.19 -0.72 58.05
N LEU A 92 -12.28 -1.22 58.64
CA LEU A 92 -13.19 -2.22 58.06
C LEU A 92 -14.51 -1.58 57.60
N SER A 93 -15.17 -2.28 56.66
CA SER A 93 -16.64 -2.23 56.42
C SER A 93 -17.17 -1.12 55.47
N PRO A 94 -18.44 -1.15 55.00
CA PRO A 94 -18.75 -1.79 53.72
C PRO A 94 -19.71 -0.99 52.81
N GLY A 95 -19.85 -1.39 51.53
CA GLY A 95 -20.99 -0.98 50.70
C GLY A 95 -20.67 -0.64 49.25
N GLU A 96 -21.38 -1.35 48.36
CA GLU A 96 -21.70 -1.18 46.93
C GLU A 96 -21.54 0.20 46.23
N PRO A 97 -21.67 0.28 44.89
CA PRO A 97 -21.67 -0.79 43.87
C PRO A 97 -20.52 -0.64 42.85
N SER A 98 -20.36 -1.64 41.98
CA SER A 98 -19.56 -1.50 40.76
C SER A 98 -20.05 -0.30 39.95
N PRO A 99 -19.18 0.68 39.59
CA PRO A 99 -19.51 1.58 38.50
C PRO A 99 -19.66 0.72 37.25
N GLU A 100 -20.82 0.79 36.61
CA GLU A 100 -21.03 0.14 35.33
C GLU A 100 -19.89 0.56 34.40
N ARG A 101 -19.23 -0.41 33.76
CA ARG A 101 -18.39 -0.13 32.60
C ARG A 101 -19.32 0.29 31.47
N LEU A 102 -19.82 1.53 31.55
CA LEU A 102 -20.38 2.26 30.43
C LEU A 102 -19.44 2.06 29.26
N ALA A 103 -19.90 1.31 28.27
CA ALA A 103 -19.13 1.00 27.09
C ALA A 103 -18.79 2.33 26.42
N ARG A 104 -17.54 2.78 26.64
CA ARG A 104 -17.06 4.08 26.18
C ARG A 104 -17.39 4.17 24.69
N PRO A 105 -18.24 5.11 24.24
CA PRO A 105 -18.59 5.23 22.83
C PRO A 105 -17.30 5.26 22.03
N GLY A 106 -17.18 4.35 21.06
CA GLY A 106 -15.91 3.99 20.47
C GLY A 106 -15.13 5.23 20.05
N LEU A 107 -13.96 5.44 20.67
CA LEU A 107 -13.09 6.56 20.36
C LEU A 107 -12.64 6.43 18.90
N ALA A 108 -13.37 7.09 18.00
CA ALA A 108 -12.91 7.36 16.66
C ALA A 108 -11.58 8.09 16.80
N ARG A 109 -10.49 7.39 16.47
CA ARG A 109 -9.14 7.93 16.52
C ARG A 109 -9.12 9.24 15.75
N GLN A 110 -8.77 10.34 16.42
CA GLN A 110 -8.60 11.62 15.73
C GLN A 110 -7.57 11.45 14.63
N GLU A 111 -7.96 11.78 13.41
CA GLU A 111 -7.10 11.71 12.25
C GLU A 111 -6.02 12.79 12.35
N THR A 112 -4.76 12.41 12.20
CA THR A 112 -3.65 13.35 12.25
C THR A 112 -3.63 14.24 10.99
N LEU A 113 -3.02 15.43 11.07
CA LEU A 113 -2.86 16.30 9.89
C LEU A 113 -2.16 15.59 8.72
N ARG A 114 -1.26 14.65 9.01
CA ARG A 114 -0.60 13.79 8.02
C ARG A 114 -1.60 12.89 7.30
N GLU A 115 -2.45 12.19 8.06
CA GLU A 115 -3.47 11.30 7.50
C GLU A 115 -4.54 12.08 6.71
N MET A 116 -4.97 13.25 7.20
CA MET A 116 -5.84 14.16 6.45
C MET A 116 -5.19 14.61 5.13
N ALA A 117 -3.90 14.96 5.14
CA ALA A 117 -3.16 15.33 3.93
C ALA A 117 -3.04 14.16 2.93
N LEU A 118 -2.79 12.95 3.42
CA LEU A 118 -2.74 11.74 2.60
C LEU A 118 -4.11 11.40 2.00
N ARG A 119 -5.20 11.47 2.78
CA ARG A 119 -6.58 11.34 2.27
C ARG A 119 -6.90 12.40 1.21
N SER A 120 -6.52 13.65 1.45
CA SER A 120 -6.71 14.76 0.50
C SER A 120 -5.97 14.50 -0.82
N LYS A 121 -4.70 14.08 -0.75
CA LYS A 121 -3.89 13.71 -1.91
C LYS A 121 -4.47 12.50 -2.66
N MET A 122 -4.88 11.45 -1.94
CA MET A 122 -5.51 10.26 -2.50
C MET A 122 -6.84 10.59 -3.21
N SER A 123 -7.68 11.41 -2.59
CA SER A 123 -8.94 11.89 -3.18
C SER A 123 -8.71 12.66 -4.48
N ARG A 124 -7.74 13.58 -4.51
CA ARG A 124 -7.34 14.31 -5.73
C ARG A 124 -6.79 13.39 -6.82
N LEU A 125 -6.01 12.36 -6.45
CA LEU A 125 -5.51 11.36 -7.40
C LEU A 125 -6.67 10.55 -8.01
N ILE A 126 -7.65 10.12 -7.21
CA ILE A 126 -8.87 9.47 -7.67
C ILE A 126 -9.65 10.38 -8.63
N GLU A 127 -9.86 11.64 -8.26
CA GLU A 127 -10.59 12.60 -9.09
C GLU A 127 -9.87 12.85 -10.42
N ALA A 128 -8.56 13.09 -10.39
CA ALA A 128 -7.75 13.29 -11.59
C ALA A 128 -7.76 12.07 -12.51
N THR A 129 -7.62 10.87 -11.95
CA THR A 129 -7.70 9.60 -12.71
C THR A 129 -9.09 9.42 -13.33
N SER A 130 -10.16 9.71 -12.59
CA SER A 130 -11.55 9.64 -13.08
C SER A 130 -11.79 10.60 -14.24
N ARG A 131 -11.41 11.88 -14.08
CA ARG A 131 -11.48 12.89 -15.16
C ARG A 131 -10.62 12.49 -16.36
N PHE A 132 -9.46 11.88 -16.13
CA PHE A 132 -8.57 11.45 -17.21
C PHE A 132 -9.15 10.30 -18.03
N VAL A 133 -9.66 9.25 -17.37
CA VAL A 133 -10.41 8.16 -18.02
C VAL A 133 -11.61 8.71 -18.81
N GLN A 134 -12.35 9.67 -18.24
CA GLN A 134 -13.45 10.32 -18.94
C GLN A 134 -12.99 11.08 -20.19
N VAL A 135 -11.88 11.83 -20.14
CA VAL A 135 -11.31 12.53 -21.31
C VAL A 135 -10.81 11.55 -22.36
N GLU A 136 -10.15 10.45 -21.97
CA GLU A 136 -9.73 9.41 -22.90
C GLU A 136 -10.94 8.80 -23.64
N GLN A 137 -12.02 8.47 -22.92
CA GLN A 137 -13.22 7.85 -23.48
C GLN A 137 -14.06 8.81 -24.35
N THR A 138 -14.30 10.03 -23.88
CA THR A 138 -15.29 10.95 -24.48
C THR A 138 -14.70 11.89 -25.53
N LEU A 139 -13.43 12.28 -25.39
CA LEU A 139 -12.79 13.28 -26.24
C LEU A 139 -11.67 12.68 -27.10
N LEU A 140 -10.80 11.85 -26.53
CA LEU A 140 -9.64 11.32 -27.26
C LEU A 140 -9.99 10.15 -28.18
N LEU A 141 -10.78 9.18 -27.70
CA LEU A 141 -11.14 7.97 -28.46
C LEU A 141 -11.80 8.26 -29.81
N PRO A 142 -12.79 9.20 -29.93
CA PRO A 142 -13.35 9.56 -31.23
C PRO A 142 -12.33 10.18 -32.20
N LEU A 143 -11.36 10.96 -31.68
CA LEU A 143 -10.33 11.58 -32.52
C LEU A 143 -9.31 10.56 -33.02
N LEU A 144 -8.96 9.55 -32.20
CA LEU A 144 -8.03 8.50 -32.61
C LEU A 144 -8.59 7.54 -33.66
N GLN A 145 -9.92 7.42 -33.75
CA GLN A 145 -10.58 6.70 -34.85
C GLN A 145 -10.33 7.38 -36.21
N GLN A 146 -10.09 8.69 -36.22
CA GLN A 146 -9.77 9.45 -37.43
C GLN A 146 -8.25 9.60 -37.63
N HIS A 147 -7.48 9.78 -36.56
CA HIS A 147 -6.04 10.11 -36.63
C HIS A 147 -5.25 9.34 -35.56
N PRO A 148 -4.43 8.32 -35.93
CA PRO A 148 -3.57 7.62 -34.99
C PRO A 148 -2.55 8.54 -34.31
N LEU A 149 -2.36 8.37 -33.01
CA LEU A 149 -1.46 9.19 -32.17
C LEU A 149 -0.33 8.29 -31.62
N PRO A 150 0.90 8.79 -31.39
CA PRO A 150 1.80 8.12 -30.45
C PRO A 150 1.16 8.07 -29.06
N LEU A 151 0.94 6.85 -28.56
CA LEU A 151 0.51 6.58 -27.19
C LEU A 151 1.53 5.67 -26.51
N HIS A 152 1.59 5.74 -25.18
CA HIS A 152 2.45 4.91 -24.36
C HIS A 152 1.63 4.02 -23.39
N PRO A 153 0.99 2.93 -23.86
CA PRO A 153 0.20 2.04 -23.00
C PRO A 153 1.00 1.42 -21.84
N LYS A 154 2.33 1.33 -21.98
CA LYS A 154 3.24 0.90 -20.91
C LYS A 154 3.07 1.76 -19.65
N ASP A 155 2.98 3.07 -19.80
CA ASP A 155 2.86 4.01 -18.68
C ASP A 155 1.52 3.78 -17.94
N SER A 156 0.42 3.53 -18.66
CA SER A 156 -0.87 3.17 -18.06
C SER A 156 -0.85 1.81 -17.33
N ILE A 157 -0.04 0.85 -17.80
CA ILE A 157 0.20 -0.42 -17.09
C ILE A 157 0.99 -0.18 -15.80
N GLU A 158 2.03 0.64 -15.87
CA GLU A 158 2.87 1.03 -14.73
C GLU A 158 2.04 1.75 -13.66
N PHE A 159 1.25 2.74 -14.05
CA PHE A 159 0.30 3.42 -13.16
C PHE A 159 -0.65 2.43 -12.45
N ARG A 160 -1.29 1.53 -13.20
CA ARG A 160 -2.12 0.46 -12.62
C ARG A 160 -1.37 -0.40 -11.62
N ASN A 161 -0.12 -0.76 -11.91
CA ASN A 161 0.67 -1.62 -11.05
C ASN A 161 1.03 -0.91 -9.74
N ILE A 162 1.39 0.39 -9.79
CA ILE A 162 1.62 1.21 -8.59
C ILE A 162 0.32 1.32 -7.76
N CYS A 163 -0.82 1.60 -8.38
CA CYS A 163 -2.12 1.61 -7.68
C CYS A 163 -2.44 0.25 -7.04
N SER A 164 -2.09 -0.85 -7.71
CA SER A 164 -2.26 -2.22 -7.19
C SER A 164 -1.36 -2.50 -5.99
N HIS A 165 -0.11 -2.04 -6.02
CA HIS A 165 0.79 -2.13 -4.87
C HIS A 165 0.25 -1.31 -3.69
N MET A 166 -0.15 -0.06 -3.93
CA MET A 166 -0.72 0.83 -2.92
C MET A 166 -2.00 0.28 -2.27
N ALA A 167 -2.83 -0.48 -3.00
CA ALA A 167 -4.01 -1.12 -2.41
C ALA A 167 -3.69 -2.32 -1.49
N LEU A 168 -2.49 -2.90 -1.62
CA LEU A 168 -1.97 -3.91 -0.68
C LEU A 168 -1.32 -3.24 0.55
N GLN A 169 -0.66 -2.10 0.35
CA GLN A 169 0.01 -1.32 1.38
C GLN A 169 -0.97 -0.33 2.06
N ARG A 170 -1.69 -0.75 3.10
CA ARG A 170 -2.76 0.09 3.69
C ARG A 170 -2.27 1.29 4.50
N GLU A 171 -1.12 1.18 5.17
CA GLU A 171 -0.59 2.23 6.05
C GLU A 171 0.94 2.34 5.96
N GLY A 172 1.48 3.47 6.45
CA GLY A 172 2.91 3.68 6.66
C GLY A 172 3.67 4.26 5.46
N GLN A 173 5.00 4.35 5.58
CA GLN A 173 5.83 5.06 4.60
C GLN A 173 5.74 4.50 3.18
N GLN A 174 5.45 3.21 2.99
CA GLN A 174 5.38 2.62 1.65
C GLN A 174 4.15 3.12 0.89
N PHE A 175 2.98 3.18 1.53
CA PHE A 175 1.77 3.79 0.94
C PHE A 175 2.03 5.23 0.49
N GLU A 176 2.78 6.02 1.29
CA GLU A 176 3.08 7.42 0.95
C GLU A 176 4.02 7.55 -0.25
N ARG A 177 4.97 6.62 -0.40
CA ARG A 177 5.85 6.51 -1.57
C ARG A 177 5.05 6.10 -2.80
N ASP A 178 4.26 5.02 -2.71
CA ASP A 178 3.41 4.55 -3.80
C ASP A 178 2.41 5.64 -4.26
N LEU A 179 1.84 6.41 -3.32
CA LEU A 179 0.96 7.55 -3.60
C LEU A 179 1.69 8.72 -4.27
N HIS A 180 2.99 8.90 -3.99
CA HIS A 180 3.83 9.85 -4.70
C HIS A 180 4.18 9.35 -6.11
N GLU A 181 4.59 8.09 -6.25
CA GLU A 181 4.92 7.46 -7.52
C GLU A 181 3.71 7.43 -8.47
N ALA A 182 2.52 7.06 -7.98
CA ALA A 182 1.29 7.06 -8.75
C ALA A 182 0.93 8.47 -9.26
N HIS A 183 1.17 9.51 -8.43
CA HIS A 183 0.97 10.90 -8.81
C HIS A 183 1.96 11.34 -9.91
N GLN A 184 3.25 11.06 -9.77
CA GLN A 184 4.26 11.39 -10.81
C GLN A 184 4.04 10.60 -12.11
N CYS A 185 3.62 9.33 -12.01
CA CYS A 185 3.27 8.50 -13.16
C CYS A 185 2.08 9.08 -13.92
N LEU A 186 0.97 9.40 -13.24
CA LEU A 186 -0.21 10.01 -13.86
C LEU A 186 0.12 11.38 -14.49
N LYS A 187 0.88 12.22 -13.79
CA LYS A 187 1.40 13.49 -14.31
C LYS A 187 2.15 13.28 -15.62
N THR A 188 3.10 12.34 -15.64
CA THR A 188 3.94 12.02 -16.79
C THR A 188 3.13 11.53 -17.99
N ILE A 189 2.10 10.69 -17.76
CA ILE A 189 1.19 10.22 -18.82
C ILE A 189 0.47 11.41 -19.47
N ILE A 190 -0.09 12.31 -18.64
CA ILE A 190 -0.85 13.47 -19.11
C ILE A 190 0.08 14.45 -19.87
N GLU A 191 1.30 14.70 -19.37
CA GLU A 191 2.30 15.54 -20.04
C GLU A 191 2.70 14.97 -21.40
N LYS A 192 3.05 13.67 -21.48
CA LYS A 192 3.37 12.99 -22.75
C LYS A 192 2.21 13.07 -23.74
N LEU A 193 0.98 12.92 -23.27
CA LEU A 193 -0.21 13.02 -24.11
C LEU A 193 -0.46 14.45 -24.62
N ILE A 194 -0.31 15.47 -23.77
CA ILE A 194 -0.39 16.88 -24.18
C ILE A 194 0.68 17.20 -25.23
N CYS A 195 1.92 16.76 -25.03
CA CYS A 195 3.01 16.93 -26.00
C CYS A 195 2.71 16.23 -27.33
N SER A 196 2.19 15.00 -27.28
CA SER A 196 1.78 14.25 -28.48
C SER A 196 0.68 14.97 -29.26
N LEU A 197 -0.32 15.53 -28.56
CA LEU A 197 -1.40 16.33 -29.14
C LEU A 197 -0.97 17.74 -29.59
N ALA A 198 0.17 18.25 -29.13
CA ALA A 198 0.68 19.56 -29.54
C ALA A 198 1.20 19.57 -30.99
N VAL A 199 1.61 18.42 -31.52
CA VAL A 199 2.06 18.23 -32.91
C VAL A 199 0.92 18.45 -33.92
N PHE A 200 -0.34 18.32 -33.48
CA PHE A 200 -1.51 18.43 -34.34
C PHE A 200 -2.12 19.84 -34.24
N PRO A 201 -2.17 20.61 -35.35
CA PRO A 201 -2.67 21.99 -35.32
C PRO A 201 -4.20 22.08 -35.29
N SER A 202 -4.93 21.01 -35.63
CA SER A 202 -6.38 21.02 -35.82
C SER A 202 -7.16 21.43 -34.55
N ASP A 203 -8.19 22.25 -34.74
CA ASP A 203 -9.03 22.79 -33.65
C ASP A 203 -9.75 21.69 -32.85
N SER A 204 -10.00 20.53 -33.46
CA SER A 204 -10.57 19.35 -32.82
C SER A 204 -9.76 18.85 -31.60
N TYR A 205 -8.46 19.15 -31.54
CA TYR A 205 -7.60 18.81 -30.40
C TYR A 205 -7.57 19.89 -29.30
N ILE A 206 -8.14 21.08 -29.53
CA ILE A 206 -8.17 22.16 -28.52
C ILE A 206 -8.94 21.73 -27.25
N PRO A 207 -10.16 21.15 -27.32
CA PRO A 207 -10.90 20.73 -26.13
C PRO A 207 -10.14 19.67 -25.31
N VAL A 208 -9.52 18.69 -25.99
CA VAL A 208 -8.73 17.62 -25.33
C VAL A 208 -7.53 18.19 -24.61
N ARG A 209 -6.73 19.03 -25.29
CA ARG A 209 -5.54 19.67 -24.71
C ARG A 209 -5.93 20.58 -23.53
N SER A 210 -7.07 21.26 -23.61
CA SER A 210 -7.61 22.08 -22.52
C SER A 210 -7.98 21.20 -21.30
N ALA A 211 -8.76 20.14 -21.51
CA ALA A 211 -9.18 19.23 -20.44
C ALA A 211 -7.99 18.53 -19.76
N LEU A 212 -7.01 18.06 -20.54
CA LEU A 212 -5.78 17.46 -20.00
C LEU A 212 -4.95 18.45 -19.18
N ARG A 213 -4.81 19.70 -19.64
CA ARG A 213 -4.14 20.77 -18.87
C ARG A 213 -4.89 21.08 -17.57
N GLN A 214 -6.22 21.06 -17.57
CA GLN A 214 -6.99 21.27 -16.34
C GLN A 214 -6.77 20.14 -15.33
N ILE A 215 -6.72 18.87 -15.79
CA ILE A 215 -6.40 17.73 -14.91
C ILE A 215 -4.98 17.85 -14.36
N LEU A 216 -4.01 18.23 -15.21
CA LEU A 216 -2.62 18.47 -14.80
C LEU A 216 -2.51 19.60 -13.76
N GLN A 217 -3.21 20.71 -13.95
CA GLN A 217 -3.25 21.81 -12.96
C GLN A 217 -3.85 21.35 -11.63
N ASN A 218 -4.95 20.59 -11.67
CA ASN A 218 -5.58 20.05 -10.45
C ASN A 218 -4.67 19.05 -9.71
N LEU A 219 -3.82 18.32 -10.44
CA LEU A 219 -2.78 17.45 -9.86
C LEU A 219 -1.61 18.25 -9.26
N LEU A 220 -1.24 19.40 -9.85
CA LEU A 220 -0.12 20.22 -9.41
C LEU A 220 -0.46 21.20 -8.28
N ALA A 221 -1.74 21.37 -7.94
CA ALA A 221 -2.20 22.20 -6.81
C ALA A 221 -2.01 21.52 -5.42
N MET A 222 -0.84 20.90 -5.21
CA MET A 222 -0.39 20.27 -3.96
C MET A 222 0.76 21.04 -3.33
#